data_AF-A0A7W1TAH2-F1
#
_entry.id   AF-A0A7W1TAH2-F1
#
_cell.length_a   1.000
_cell.length_b   1.000
_cell.length_c   1.000
_cell.angle_alpha   90.00
_cell.angle_beta   90.00
_cell.angle_gamma   90.00
#
_symmetry.space_group_name_H-M   'P 1'
#
loop_
_entity.id
_entity.type
_entity.pdbx_description
1 polymer ?
#
loop_
_entity_poly.entity_id
_entity_poly.type
_entity_poly.pdbx_seq_one_letter_code
_entity_poly.pdbx_strand_id
1 'polypeptide(L)'
;MTLRAHPAADLFPMMSDADLDAMAADIKANGQAVPIAVLNRDMILDGRNRYEACRRAGVEPKIREMIGEFSTEQDVVRFVVSTNIHRRHLTESQRAMIARELATLTVGRPSENPSKEGVSQAEAARLMNVSVASVERAAVVAKTAPDLAAKVKSGEMKVSKAATIARQRVKAETDPNQAADSVVAVSSTPSPSTPMPTPPDPLRTVRALLLAVGRLEGDARKYFYDNLPAMEATQS
;
A
#
# COMPACT_ATOMS: atom_id res chain seq x y z
N MET A 1 -5.79 24.72 -11.58
CA MET A 1 -4.44 24.45 -11.04
C MET A 1 -3.98 23.08 -11.53
N THR A 2 -2.70 22.90 -11.91
CA THR A 2 -2.18 21.59 -12.37
C THR A 2 -1.17 21.05 -11.36
N LEU A 3 -1.57 20.01 -10.63
CA LEU A 3 -0.71 19.30 -9.67
C LEU A 3 -0.14 18.01 -10.28
N ARG A 4 1.12 17.69 -9.96
CA ARG A 4 1.79 16.45 -10.38
C ARG A 4 1.91 15.50 -9.19
N ALA A 5 1.92 14.19 -9.43
CA ALA A 5 2.20 13.24 -8.35
C ALA A 5 3.69 13.26 -7.98
N HIS A 6 4.00 13.23 -6.68
CA HIS A 6 5.36 12.93 -6.23
C HIS A 6 5.75 11.51 -6.68
N PRO A 7 7.01 11.23 -7.10
CA PRO A 7 7.41 9.91 -7.58
C PRO A 7 7.09 8.77 -6.60
N ALA A 8 7.26 8.99 -5.30
CA ALA A 8 6.87 8.01 -4.28
C ALA A 8 5.35 7.78 -4.20
N ALA A 9 4.55 8.82 -4.43
CA ALA A 9 3.08 8.71 -4.45
C ALA A 9 2.59 8.06 -5.75
N ASP A 10 3.40 8.14 -6.81
CA ASP A 10 3.09 7.55 -8.10
C ASP A 10 3.12 6.01 -8.07
N LEU A 11 3.93 5.43 -7.17
CA LEU A 11 4.05 3.99 -6.96
C LEU A 11 2.74 3.31 -6.52
N PHE A 12 1.83 4.07 -5.91
CA PHE A 12 0.55 3.56 -5.44
C PHE A 12 -0.49 3.60 -6.57
N PRO A 13 -1.18 2.50 -6.87
CA PRO A 13 -2.15 2.47 -7.96
C PRO A 13 -3.33 3.41 -7.69
N MET A 14 -3.84 4.02 -8.77
CA MET A 14 -5.10 4.75 -8.74
C MET A 14 -6.27 3.77 -8.49
N MET A 15 -7.38 4.30 -7.98
CA MET A 15 -8.64 3.56 -7.92
C MET A 15 -9.18 3.28 -9.33
N SER A 16 -10.13 2.35 -9.43
CA SER A 16 -10.82 2.09 -10.70
C SER A 16 -11.61 3.34 -11.16
N ASP A 17 -11.92 3.43 -12.45
CA ASP A 17 -12.72 4.54 -12.96
C ASP A 17 -14.10 4.61 -12.30
N ALA A 18 -14.73 3.46 -12.05
CA ALA A 18 -16.02 3.40 -11.36
C ALA A 18 -15.95 3.94 -9.93
N ASP A 19 -14.90 3.59 -9.18
CA ASP A 19 -14.68 4.11 -7.82
C ASP A 19 -14.38 5.62 -7.83
N LEU A 20 -13.61 6.07 -8.82
CA LEU A 20 -13.30 7.49 -9.01
C LEU A 20 -14.55 8.30 -9.38
N ASP A 21 -15.43 7.75 -10.22
CA ASP A 21 -16.70 8.39 -10.59
C ASP A 21 -17.66 8.45 -9.39
N ALA A 22 -17.72 7.38 -8.59
CA ALA A 22 -18.47 7.38 -7.34
C ALA A 22 -17.94 8.44 -6.36
N MET A 23 -16.61 8.53 -6.20
CA MET A 23 -15.97 9.57 -5.38
C MET A 23 -16.19 10.98 -5.93
N ALA A 24 -16.20 11.16 -7.26
CA ALA A 24 -16.47 12.44 -7.90
C ALA A 24 -17.92 12.89 -7.68
N ALA A 25 -18.88 11.96 -7.76
CA ALA A 25 -20.28 12.22 -7.47
C ALA A 25 -20.48 12.66 -6.00
N ASP A 26 -19.82 11.97 -5.06
CA ASP A 26 -19.83 12.34 -3.64
C ASP A 26 -19.22 13.72 -3.40
N ILE A 27 -18.03 14.00 -3.96
CA ILE A 27 -17.39 15.33 -3.87
C ILE A 27 -18.26 16.43 -4.48
N LYS A 28 -18.98 16.15 -5.57
CA LYS A 28 -19.89 17.12 -6.18
C LYS A 28 -21.10 17.43 -5.28
N ALA A 29 -21.62 16.43 -4.58
CA ALA A 29 -22.78 16.58 -3.70
C ALA A 29 -22.42 17.20 -2.34
N ASN A 30 -21.31 16.75 -1.74
CA ASN A 30 -20.96 17.03 -0.35
C ASN A 30 -19.72 17.92 -0.20
N GLY A 31 -19.01 18.19 -1.29
CA GLY A 31 -17.71 18.86 -1.28
C GLY A 31 -16.57 17.94 -0.83
N GLN A 32 -15.33 18.40 -1.04
CA GLN A 32 -14.16 17.68 -0.56
C GLN A 32 -14.02 17.83 0.97
N ALA A 33 -14.11 16.72 1.70
CA ALA A 33 -13.93 16.68 3.15
C ALA A 33 -12.45 16.71 3.58
N VAL A 34 -11.61 15.88 2.97
CA VAL A 34 -10.19 15.75 3.32
C VAL A 34 -9.32 16.42 2.24
N PRO A 35 -8.44 17.38 2.60
CA PRO A 35 -7.60 18.06 1.63
C PRO A 35 -6.58 17.12 0.96
N ILE A 36 -6.04 17.56 -0.18
CA ILE A 36 -4.92 16.91 -0.86
C ILE A 36 -3.63 17.45 -0.24
N ALA A 37 -2.77 16.57 0.27
CA ALA A 37 -1.48 16.98 0.84
C ALA A 37 -0.51 17.27 -0.31
N VAL A 38 0.02 18.49 -0.36
CA VAL A 38 0.93 18.94 -1.42
C VAL A 38 2.24 19.48 -0.84
N LEU A 39 3.34 19.17 -1.52
CA LEU A 39 4.65 19.76 -1.32
C LEU A 39 4.79 20.92 -2.31
N ASN A 40 5.24 22.09 -1.83
CA ASN A 40 5.56 23.29 -2.63
C ASN A 40 4.47 23.73 -3.64
N ARG A 41 3.19 23.44 -3.34
CA ARG A 41 2.00 23.66 -4.19
C ARG A 41 2.02 23.02 -5.57
N ASP A 42 2.95 22.12 -5.88
CA ASP A 42 3.05 21.52 -7.22
C ASP A 42 3.04 19.99 -7.19
N MET A 43 3.44 19.37 -6.07
CA MET A 43 3.59 17.93 -5.95
C MET A 43 2.62 17.33 -4.92
N ILE A 44 1.79 16.39 -5.35
CA ILE A 44 0.88 15.62 -4.50
C ILE A 44 1.66 14.56 -3.73
N LEU A 45 1.60 14.64 -2.40
CA LEU A 45 2.12 13.61 -1.48
C LEU A 45 1.05 12.57 -1.13
N ASP A 46 -0.18 13.02 -0.87
CA ASP A 46 -1.34 12.15 -0.69
C ASP A 46 -2.60 12.80 -1.26
N GLY A 47 -3.53 11.96 -1.73
CA GLY A 47 -4.81 12.41 -2.27
C GLY A 47 -4.89 12.41 -3.79
N ARG A 48 -4.06 11.64 -4.51
CA ARG A 48 -4.14 11.51 -5.98
C ARG A 48 -5.55 11.18 -6.50
N ASN A 49 -6.21 10.19 -5.87
CA ASN A 49 -7.60 9.85 -6.20
C ASN A 49 -8.56 11.00 -5.93
N ARG A 50 -8.37 11.76 -4.83
CA ARG A 50 -9.20 12.93 -4.51
C ARG A 50 -8.99 14.05 -5.53
N TYR A 51 -7.75 14.29 -5.96
CA TYR A 51 -7.43 15.26 -7.00
C TYR A 51 -8.10 14.91 -8.33
N GLU A 52 -8.01 13.64 -8.75
CA GLU A 52 -8.68 13.18 -9.97
C GLU A 52 -10.20 13.24 -9.85
N ALA A 53 -10.77 12.85 -8.71
CA ALA A 53 -12.21 12.94 -8.47
C ALA A 53 -12.72 14.40 -8.47
N CYS A 54 -11.96 15.35 -7.89
CA CYS A 54 -12.29 16.78 -7.97
C CYS A 54 -12.29 17.26 -9.43
N ARG A 55 -11.30 16.83 -10.22
CA ARG A 55 -11.19 17.15 -11.64
C ARG A 55 -12.40 16.63 -12.44
N ARG A 56 -12.83 15.39 -12.19
CA ARG A 56 -14.03 14.80 -12.79
C ARG A 56 -15.32 15.51 -12.37
N ALA A 57 -15.39 15.92 -11.10
CA ALA A 57 -16.54 16.64 -10.54
C ALA A 57 -16.65 18.10 -11.00
N GLY A 58 -15.58 18.68 -11.55
CA GLY A 58 -15.49 20.11 -11.87
C GLY A 58 -15.40 21.00 -10.62
N VAL A 59 -14.88 20.46 -9.52
CA VAL A 59 -14.76 21.15 -8.22
C VAL A 59 -13.30 21.56 -8.02
N GLU A 60 -13.05 22.80 -7.55
CA GLU A 60 -11.69 23.25 -7.23
C GLU A 60 -11.15 22.44 -6.04
N PRO A 61 -9.99 21.77 -6.18
CA PRO A 61 -9.45 20.93 -5.11
C PRO A 61 -8.98 21.76 -3.91
N LYS A 62 -9.43 21.38 -2.71
CA LYS A 62 -8.86 21.83 -1.44
C LYS A 62 -7.50 21.17 -1.23
N ILE A 63 -6.48 21.98 -1.03
CA ILE A 63 -5.11 21.55 -0.79
C ILE A 63 -4.66 21.90 0.63
N ARG A 64 -3.84 21.04 1.22
CA ARG A 64 -3.05 21.32 2.43
C ARG A 64 -1.59 21.32 2.01
N GLU A 65 -0.98 22.48 2.12
CA GLU A 65 0.44 22.65 1.84
C GLU A 65 1.30 22.23 3.04
N MET A 66 2.33 21.43 2.78
CA MET A 66 3.22 20.82 3.78
C MET A 66 4.59 21.52 3.84
N ILE A 67 4.64 22.85 3.78
CA ILE A 67 5.90 23.62 3.81
C ILE A 67 6.62 23.38 5.13
N GLY A 68 7.92 23.07 5.06
CA GLY A 68 8.78 22.97 6.24
C GLY A 68 8.50 21.76 7.13
N GLU A 69 7.60 20.86 6.73
CA GLU A 69 7.30 19.62 7.47
C GLU A 69 8.35 18.52 7.23
N PHE A 70 9.25 18.70 6.25
CA PHE A 70 10.25 17.71 5.86
C PHE A 70 11.65 18.33 5.77
N SER A 71 12.63 17.65 6.39
CA SER A 71 14.03 18.08 6.37
C SER A 71 14.80 17.43 5.21
N THR A 72 14.36 16.26 4.76
CA THR A 72 15.00 15.48 3.70
C THR A 72 13.98 14.86 2.76
N GLU A 73 14.42 14.48 1.55
CA GLU A 73 13.63 13.70 0.59
C GLU A 73 13.17 12.36 1.19
N GLN A 74 13.98 11.77 2.07
CA GLN A 74 13.59 10.54 2.77
C GLN A 74 12.38 10.75 3.70
N ASP A 75 12.27 11.90 4.34
CA ASP A 75 11.13 12.22 5.21
C ASP A 75 9.84 12.32 4.41
N VAL A 76 9.91 12.92 3.22
CA VAL A 76 8.81 12.99 2.25
C VAL A 76 8.36 11.57 1.86
N VAL A 77 9.32 10.72 1.48
CA VAL A 77 9.04 9.33 1.12
C VAL A 77 8.40 8.56 2.28
N ARG A 78 8.92 8.70 3.50
CA ARG A 78 8.35 8.05 4.70
C ARG A 78 6.91 8.48 4.96
N PHE A 79 6.60 9.76 4.80
CA PHE A 79 5.25 10.30 4.92
C PHE A 79 4.30 9.73 3.85
N VAL A 80 4.74 9.70 2.59
CA VAL A 80 3.94 9.13 1.50
C VAL A 80 3.65 7.65 1.77
N VAL A 81 4.65 6.89 2.20
CA VAL A 81 4.45 5.47 2.53
C VAL A 81 3.51 5.29 3.72
N SER A 82 3.69 6.04 4.82
CA SER A 82 2.86 5.89 6.02
C SER A 82 1.39 6.22 5.78
N THR A 83 1.12 7.23 4.94
CA THR A 83 -0.25 7.63 4.56
C THR A 83 -0.92 6.65 3.59
N ASN A 84 -0.14 5.86 2.84
CA ASN A 84 -0.67 4.97 1.81
C ASN A 84 -0.61 3.47 2.15
N ILE A 85 0.27 3.03 3.06
CA ILE A 85 0.42 1.61 3.42
C ILE A 85 -0.85 1.02 4.05
N HIS A 86 -1.60 1.84 4.79
CA HIS A 86 -2.85 1.44 5.42
C HIS A 86 -4.06 1.55 4.50
N ARG A 87 -3.87 1.90 3.22
CA ARG A 87 -4.97 1.78 2.25
C ARG A 87 -5.40 0.33 2.23
N ARG A 88 -6.62 0.10 2.73
CA ARG A 88 -7.23 -1.19 3.10
C ARG A 88 -7.40 -2.18 1.94
N HIS A 89 -6.78 -1.92 0.80
CA HIS A 89 -6.93 -2.65 -0.45
C HIS A 89 -5.61 -3.18 -1.02
N LEU A 90 -4.44 -2.85 -0.44
CA LEU A 90 -3.16 -3.39 -0.92
C LEU A 90 -2.87 -4.77 -0.34
N THR A 91 -2.87 -5.78 -1.22
CA THR A 91 -2.40 -7.12 -0.89
C THR A 91 -0.90 -7.11 -0.57
N GLU A 92 -0.43 -8.08 0.21
CA GLU A 92 1.01 -8.23 0.50
C GLU A 92 1.85 -8.32 -0.78
N SER A 93 1.32 -8.95 -1.82
CA SER A 93 1.99 -9.08 -3.12
C SER A 93 2.15 -7.72 -3.82
N GLN A 94 1.13 -6.86 -3.78
CA GLN A 94 1.23 -5.49 -4.30
C GLN A 94 2.22 -4.66 -3.48
N ARG A 95 2.17 -4.76 -2.14
CA ARG A 95 3.14 -4.07 -1.27
C ARG A 95 4.58 -4.50 -1.55
N ALA A 96 4.81 -5.76 -1.89
CA ALA A 96 6.14 -6.25 -2.28
C ALA A 96 6.63 -5.64 -3.61
N MET A 97 5.73 -5.46 -4.59
CA MET A 97 6.06 -4.76 -5.85
C MET A 97 6.39 -3.29 -5.60
N ILE A 98 5.59 -2.60 -4.79
CA ILE A 98 5.82 -1.21 -4.41
C ILE A 98 7.14 -1.07 -3.63
N ALA A 99 7.42 -1.96 -2.68
CA ALA A 99 8.67 -1.98 -1.94
C ALA A 99 9.89 -2.12 -2.86
N ARG A 100 9.79 -2.98 -3.89
CA ARG A 100 10.84 -3.11 -4.90
C ARG A 100 11.05 -1.81 -5.65
N GLU A 101 9.98 -1.14 -6.06
CA GLU A 101 10.07 0.11 -6.81
C GLU A 101 10.63 1.25 -5.97
N LEU A 102 10.19 1.32 -4.72
CA LEU A 102 10.71 2.23 -3.70
C LEU A 102 12.22 2.07 -3.51
N ALA A 103 12.73 0.83 -3.48
CA ALA A 103 14.16 0.57 -3.37
C ALA A 103 14.97 0.98 -4.62
N THR A 104 14.30 1.20 -5.75
CA THR A 104 14.90 1.65 -7.01
C THR A 104 14.59 3.10 -7.35
N LEU A 105 13.83 3.82 -6.51
CA LEU A 105 13.48 5.21 -6.75
C LEU A 105 14.74 6.08 -6.67
N THR A 106 15.08 6.70 -7.79
CA THR A 106 16.15 7.70 -7.91
C THR A 106 15.51 9.09 -8.04
N VAL A 107 14.91 9.60 -6.97
CA VAL A 107 14.42 10.98 -6.99
C VAL A 107 15.66 11.90 -6.90
N GLY A 108 16.00 12.60 -8.00
CA GLY A 108 17.01 13.67 -8.03
C GLY A 108 18.50 13.30 -8.17
N ARG A 109 18.90 12.16 -8.78
CA ARG A 109 20.32 11.77 -8.92
C ARG A 109 20.83 11.66 -10.37
N PRO A 110 22.07 12.14 -10.68
CA PRO A 110 22.88 11.63 -11.79
C PRO A 110 23.32 10.19 -11.53
N SER A 111 23.39 9.34 -12.56
CA SER A 111 23.54 7.88 -12.43
C SER A 111 24.88 7.37 -11.91
N GLU A 112 25.86 8.23 -11.62
CA GLU A 112 27.26 7.82 -11.49
C GLU A 112 27.75 7.54 -10.06
N ASN A 113 26.97 7.85 -9.00
CA ASN A 113 27.36 7.52 -7.63
C ASN A 113 26.14 7.18 -6.74
N PRO A 114 25.95 5.91 -6.33
CA PRO A 114 24.91 5.56 -5.37
C PRO A 114 25.34 6.03 -3.97
N SER A 115 25.01 7.27 -3.58
CA SER A 115 25.16 7.70 -2.19
C SER A 115 24.25 6.89 -1.26
N LYS A 116 24.66 6.73 0.01
CA LYS A 116 23.99 5.96 1.08
C LYS A 116 22.56 6.43 1.44
N GLU A 117 21.99 7.38 0.71
CA GLU A 117 20.71 8.05 1.01
C GLU A 117 19.52 7.48 0.23
N GLY A 118 19.69 6.39 -0.53
CA GLY A 118 18.55 5.68 -1.13
C GLY A 118 17.84 4.78 -0.12
N VAL A 119 16.54 4.52 -0.31
CA VAL A 119 15.84 3.50 0.49
C VAL A 119 16.41 2.13 0.10
N SER A 120 17.06 1.43 1.04
CA SER A 120 17.56 0.07 0.78
C SER A 120 16.41 -0.92 0.60
N GLN A 121 16.64 -2.08 0.00
CA GLN A 121 15.60 -3.12 -0.09
C GLN A 121 15.08 -3.55 1.29
N ALA A 122 15.96 -3.62 2.28
CA ALA A 122 15.59 -3.94 3.66
C ALA A 122 14.71 -2.84 4.28
N GLU A 123 15.08 -1.57 4.07
CA GLU A 123 14.28 -0.46 4.57
C GLU A 123 12.93 -0.34 3.84
N ALA A 124 12.90 -0.54 2.52
CA ALA A 124 11.67 -0.56 1.75
C ALA A 124 10.73 -1.70 2.19
N ALA A 125 11.27 -2.89 2.46
CA ALA A 125 10.51 -4.02 2.98
C ALA A 125 9.88 -3.69 4.34
N ARG A 126 10.67 -3.08 5.25
CA ARG A 126 10.20 -2.64 6.56
C ARG A 126 9.10 -1.58 6.43
N LEU A 127 9.35 -0.55 5.62
CA LEU A 127 8.41 0.53 5.36
C LEU A 127 7.09 0.01 4.79
N MET A 128 7.12 -1.02 3.93
CA MET A 128 5.96 -1.61 3.28
C MET A 128 5.34 -2.80 4.03
N ASN A 129 5.85 -3.13 5.22
CA ASN A 129 5.42 -4.27 6.03
C ASN A 129 5.34 -5.58 5.21
N VAL A 130 6.46 -5.94 4.57
CA VAL A 130 6.65 -7.18 3.81
C VAL A 130 8.03 -7.78 4.11
N SER A 131 8.23 -9.07 3.81
CA SER A 131 9.55 -9.68 3.95
C SER A 131 10.52 -9.23 2.86
N VAL A 132 11.82 -9.17 3.17
CA VAL A 132 12.88 -8.90 2.16
C VAL A 132 12.82 -9.92 1.02
N ALA A 133 12.57 -11.19 1.34
CA ALA A 133 12.39 -12.25 0.35
C ALA A 133 11.18 -12.02 -0.58
N SER A 134 10.14 -11.32 -0.12
CA SER A 134 9.01 -10.92 -0.98
C SER A 134 9.44 -9.83 -1.96
N VAL A 135 10.28 -8.88 -1.52
CA VAL A 135 10.87 -7.83 -2.37
C VAL A 135 11.82 -8.42 -3.42
N GLU A 136 12.64 -9.40 -3.05
CA GLU A 136 13.51 -10.11 -4.00
C GLU A 136 12.71 -10.87 -5.07
N ARG A 137 11.63 -11.56 -4.68
CA ARG A 137 10.72 -12.21 -5.63
C ARG A 137 10.08 -11.20 -6.57
N ALA A 138 9.63 -10.07 -6.04
CA ALA A 138 9.11 -8.96 -6.85
C ALA A 138 10.17 -8.42 -7.83
N ALA A 139 11.43 -8.33 -7.42
CA ALA A 139 12.53 -7.91 -8.28
C ALA A 139 12.78 -8.90 -9.43
N VAL A 140 12.75 -10.21 -9.16
CA VAL A 140 12.87 -11.25 -10.19
C VAL A 140 11.71 -11.14 -11.18
N VAL A 141 10.47 -11.07 -10.70
CA VAL A 141 9.27 -10.96 -11.56
C VAL A 141 9.33 -9.70 -12.42
N ALA A 142 9.62 -8.55 -11.83
CA ALA A 142 9.73 -7.29 -12.55
C ALA A 142 10.81 -7.31 -13.65
N LYS A 143 11.92 -8.02 -13.42
CA LYS A 143 13.04 -8.11 -14.38
C LYS A 143 12.78 -9.12 -15.50
N THR A 144 12.17 -10.26 -15.18
CA THR A 144 12.14 -11.44 -16.07
C THR A 144 10.76 -11.70 -16.67
N ALA A 145 9.69 -11.19 -16.07
CA ALA A 145 8.32 -11.37 -16.55
C ALA A 145 7.46 -10.11 -16.30
N PRO A 146 7.66 -9.04 -17.10
CA PRO A 146 6.91 -7.78 -16.96
C PRO A 146 5.39 -7.96 -17.08
N ASP A 147 4.93 -8.92 -17.89
CA ASP A 147 3.52 -9.29 -18.03
C ASP A 147 2.93 -9.82 -16.71
N LEU A 148 3.69 -10.62 -15.98
CA LEU A 148 3.29 -11.12 -14.66
C LEU A 148 3.38 -10.02 -13.59
N ALA A 149 4.37 -9.13 -13.70
CA ALA A 149 4.49 -7.98 -12.81
C ALA A 149 3.24 -7.08 -12.86
N ALA A 150 2.69 -6.82 -14.05
CA ALA A 150 1.44 -6.07 -14.21
C ALA A 150 0.25 -6.73 -13.50
N LYS A 151 0.10 -8.05 -13.63
CA LYS A 151 -0.97 -8.82 -12.95
C LYS A 151 -0.82 -8.83 -11.43
N VAL A 152 0.41 -8.78 -10.92
CA VAL A 152 0.63 -8.67 -9.47
C VAL A 152 0.24 -7.27 -8.99
N LYS A 153 0.57 -6.22 -9.75
CA LYS A 153 0.20 -4.83 -9.43
C LYS A 153 -1.31 -4.60 -9.44
N SER A 154 -2.04 -5.20 -10.38
CA SER A 154 -3.51 -5.11 -10.42
C SER A 154 -4.19 -5.95 -9.33
N GLY A 155 -3.45 -6.82 -8.63
CA GLY A 155 -4.00 -7.70 -7.59
C GLY A 155 -4.58 -9.02 -8.11
N GLU A 156 -4.51 -9.27 -9.42
CA GLU A 156 -4.97 -10.52 -10.05
C GLU A 156 -4.09 -11.73 -9.72
N MET A 157 -2.82 -11.51 -9.35
CA MET A 157 -1.86 -12.58 -9.10
C MET A 157 -1.00 -12.36 -7.84
N LYS A 158 -0.75 -13.45 -7.10
CA LYS A 158 0.22 -13.44 -6.00
C LYS A 158 1.66 -13.40 -6.53
N VAL A 159 2.51 -12.62 -5.88
CA VAL A 159 3.94 -12.46 -6.26
C VAL A 159 4.71 -13.77 -6.22
N SER A 160 4.35 -14.68 -5.31
CA SER A 160 4.96 -16.02 -5.20
C SER A 160 4.69 -16.87 -6.44
N LYS A 161 3.44 -16.92 -6.89
CA LYS A 161 3.04 -17.64 -8.11
C LYS A 161 3.71 -17.04 -9.34
N ALA A 162 3.71 -15.71 -9.44
CA ALA A 162 4.39 -15.00 -10.53
C ALA A 162 5.90 -15.34 -10.58
N ALA A 163 6.57 -15.38 -9.43
CA ALA A 163 8.00 -15.68 -9.35
C ALA A 163 8.33 -17.13 -9.76
N THR A 164 7.48 -18.10 -9.42
CA THR A 164 7.64 -19.49 -9.87
C THR A 164 7.54 -19.59 -11.39
N ILE A 165 6.50 -18.99 -11.98
CA ILE A 165 6.31 -19.00 -13.44
C ILE A 165 7.47 -18.30 -14.14
N ALA A 166 7.92 -17.15 -13.62
CA ALA A 166 9.05 -16.41 -14.17
C ALA A 166 10.34 -17.25 -14.18
N ARG A 167 10.63 -17.96 -13.09
CA ARG A 167 11.78 -18.87 -13.01
C ARG A 167 11.67 -20.04 -13.98
N GLN A 168 10.47 -20.60 -14.17
CA GLN A 168 10.24 -21.68 -15.12
C GLN A 168 10.48 -21.23 -16.57
N ARG A 169 10.02 -20.01 -16.94
CA ARG A 169 10.29 -19.42 -18.26
C ARG A 169 11.79 -19.29 -18.53
N VAL A 170 12.52 -18.69 -17.58
CA VAL A 170 13.99 -18.55 -17.70
C VAL A 170 14.67 -19.92 -17.83
N LYS A 171 14.26 -20.92 -17.03
CA LYS A 171 14.82 -22.27 -17.10
C LYS A 171 14.57 -22.92 -18.47
N ALA A 172 13.37 -22.79 -19.01
CA ALA A 172 13.00 -23.36 -20.31
C ALA A 172 13.75 -22.68 -21.48
N GLU A 173 14.06 -21.39 -21.36
CA GLU A 173 14.88 -20.66 -22.34
C GLU A 173 16.37 -21.07 -22.28
N THR A 174 16.89 -21.36 -21.09
CA THR A 174 18.30 -21.74 -20.92
C THR A 174 18.62 -23.21 -21.23
N ASP A 175 17.61 -24.09 -21.33
CA ASP A 175 17.82 -25.53 -21.53
C ASP A 175 16.72 -26.12 -22.44
N PRO A 176 16.82 -25.96 -23.79
CA PRO A 176 15.77 -26.34 -24.73
C PRO A 176 15.45 -27.85 -24.77
N ASN A 177 16.32 -28.70 -24.19
CA ASN A 177 16.25 -30.15 -24.30
C ASN A 177 15.52 -30.86 -23.13
N GLN A 178 14.91 -30.12 -22.20
CA GLN A 178 14.13 -30.70 -21.08
C GLN A 178 12.61 -30.44 -21.17
N ALA A 179 12.11 -29.93 -22.29
CA ALA A 179 10.69 -29.57 -22.45
C ALA A 179 9.73 -30.77 -22.64
N ALA A 180 10.23 -32.01 -22.79
CA ALA A 180 9.40 -33.16 -23.15
C ALA A 180 8.79 -33.95 -21.98
N ASP A 181 9.21 -33.72 -20.72
CA ASP A 181 8.92 -34.67 -19.63
C ASP A 181 8.18 -34.10 -18.40
N SER A 182 7.43 -33.00 -18.55
CA SER A 182 6.59 -32.49 -17.44
C SER A 182 5.18 -32.05 -17.83
N VAL A 183 4.65 -32.61 -18.92
CA VAL A 183 3.20 -32.69 -19.15
C VAL A 183 2.76 -34.10 -18.77
N VAL A 184 2.23 -34.25 -17.55
CA VAL A 184 1.12 -35.13 -17.12
C VAL A 184 1.26 -35.49 -15.62
N ALA A 185 0.13 -35.40 -14.91
CA ALA A 185 -0.14 -35.72 -13.50
C ALA A 185 0.35 -34.66 -12.49
N VAL A 186 -0.51 -33.92 -11.80
CA VAL A 186 -1.52 -34.38 -10.81
C VAL A 186 -2.73 -33.44 -10.89
N SER A 187 -3.83 -33.91 -11.47
CA SER A 187 -5.05 -34.35 -10.78
C SER A 187 -5.57 -33.40 -9.69
N SER A 188 -6.80 -32.98 -9.91
CA SER A 188 -7.68 -32.35 -8.95
C SER A 188 -7.82 -33.18 -7.68
N THR A 189 -7.35 -32.63 -6.56
CA THR A 189 -7.96 -32.82 -5.25
C THR A 189 -8.02 -31.47 -4.55
N PRO A 190 -9.16 -31.10 -3.91
CA PRO A 190 -9.20 -29.96 -3.02
C PRO A 190 -8.45 -30.38 -1.74
N SER A 191 -7.22 -29.89 -1.58
CA SER A 191 -6.50 -30.05 -0.30
C SER A 191 -7.15 -29.15 0.74
N PRO A 192 -7.37 -29.64 1.98
CA PRO A 192 -8.29 -29.04 2.92
C PRO A 192 -7.78 -27.66 3.34
N SER A 193 -8.67 -26.66 3.26
CA SER A 193 -8.46 -25.39 3.93
C SER A 193 -8.28 -25.69 5.43
N THR A 194 -7.05 -25.64 5.93
CA THR A 194 -6.82 -25.44 7.35
C THR A 194 -7.59 -24.17 7.73
N PRO A 195 -8.48 -24.22 8.73
CA PRO A 195 -9.14 -23.01 9.17
C PRO A 195 -8.03 -22.05 9.60
N MET A 196 -8.01 -20.86 8.99
CA MET A 196 -7.19 -19.78 9.52
C MET A 196 -7.50 -19.63 11.00
N PRO A 197 -6.53 -19.32 11.86
CA PRO A 197 -6.85 -18.86 13.20
C PRO A 197 -7.83 -17.69 13.05
N THR A 198 -9.03 -17.86 13.59
CA THR A 198 -10.02 -16.79 13.62
C THR A 198 -9.35 -15.55 14.19
N PRO A 199 -9.48 -14.38 13.54
CA PRO A 199 -9.01 -13.13 14.14
C PRO A 199 -9.62 -13.03 15.55
N PRO A 200 -8.85 -12.57 16.55
CA PRO A 200 -9.37 -12.50 17.92
C PRO A 200 -10.67 -11.72 17.91
N ASP A 201 -11.72 -12.35 18.42
CA ASP A 201 -13.06 -11.79 18.54
C ASP A 201 -12.96 -10.35 19.11
N PRO A 202 -13.48 -9.33 18.41
CA PRO A 202 -13.40 -7.94 18.86
C PRO A 202 -14.01 -7.75 20.26
N LEU A 203 -14.97 -8.59 20.67
CA LEU A 203 -15.54 -8.57 22.02
C LEU A 203 -14.59 -9.14 23.07
N ARG A 204 -13.68 -10.04 22.70
CA ARG A 204 -12.67 -10.62 23.58
C ARG A 204 -11.52 -9.64 23.86
N THR A 205 -11.16 -8.82 22.87
CA THR A 205 -10.16 -7.74 23.00
C THR A 205 -10.71 -6.57 23.82
N VAL A 206 -11.98 -6.19 23.62
CA VAL A 206 -12.66 -5.17 24.44
C VAL A 206 -12.85 -5.65 25.88
N ARG A 207 -13.18 -6.93 26.11
CA ARG A 207 -13.31 -7.51 27.46
C ARG A 207 -11.96 -7.60 28.19
N ALA A 208 -10.86 -7.83 27.47
CA ALA A 208 -9.50 -7.78 28.02
C ALA A 208 -9.08 -6.34 28.39
N LEU A 209 -9.50 -5.34 27.60
CA LEU A 209 -9.28 -3.92 27.91
C LEU A 209 -10.12 -3.46 29.12
N LEU A 210 -11.39 -3.90 29.22
CA LEU A 210 -12.27 -3.62 30.36
C LEU A 210 -11.79 -4.27 31.67
N LEU A 211 -11.24 -5.48 31.62
CA LEU A 211 -10.63 -6.16 32.77
C LEU A 211 -9.34 -5.48 33.24
N ALA A 212 -8.60 -4.82 32.34
CA ALA A 212 -7.42 -4.02 32.69
C ALA A 212 -7.79 -2.68 33.34
N VAL A 213 -8.86 -2.03 32.88
CA VAL A 213 -9.38 -0.77 33.48
C VAL A 213 -9.98 -0.99 34.87
N GLY A 214 -10.50 -2.18 35.16
CA GLY A 214 -11.01 -2.56 36.49
C GLY A 214 -9.96 -2.63 37.61
N ARG A 215 -8.66 -2.57 37.28
CA ARG A 215 -7.54 -2.60 38.24
C ARG A 215 -6.83 -1.25 38.41
N LEU A 216 -7.34 -0.19 37.78
CA LEU A 216 -6.82 1.17 37.95
C LEU A 216 -7.47 1.84 39.16
N GLU A 217 -6.66 2.22 40.13
CA GLU A 217 -7.07 3.05 41.27
C GLU A 217 -6.62 4.51 41.08
N GLY A 218 -7.42 5.45 41.58
CA GLY A 218 -7.10 6.88 41.57
C GLY A 218 -7.20 7.55 40.18
N ASP A 219 -6.35 8.56 39.98
CA ASP A 219 -6.46 9.56 38.90
C ASP A 219 -6.40 8.99 37.47
N ALA A 220 -5.79 7.81 37.28
CA ALA A 220 -5.71 7.14 35.99
C ALA A 220 -7.09 6.69 35.46
N ARG A 221 -8.02 6.36 36.36
CA ARG A 221 -9.38 5.96 35.98
C ARG A 221 -10.21 7.17 35.53
N LYS A 222 -10.04 8.31 36.20
CA LYS A 222 -10.75 9.55 35.87
C LYS A 222 -10.33 10.10 34.49
N TYR A 223 -9.03 10.11 34.20
CA TYR A 223 -8.51 10.56 32.91
C TYR A 223 -9.04 9.74 31.72
N PHE A 224 -9.28 8.44 31.91
CA PHE A 224 -9.82 7.58 30.86
C PHE A 224 -11.31 7.87 30.56
N TYR A 225 -12.14 8.12 31.57
CA TYR A 225 -13.55 8.46 31.37
C TYR A 225 -13.75 9.89 30.83
N ASP A 226 -12.92 10.85 31.24
CA ASP A 226 -13.02 12.25 30.80
C ASP A 226 -12.63 12.46 29.33
N ASN A 227 -11.92 11.51 28.72
CA ASN A 227 -11.42 11.61 27.33
C ASN A 227 -12.03 10.56 26.37
N LEU A 228 -13.09 9.87 26.78
CA LEU A 228 -13.80 8.97 25.87
C LEU A 228 -14.68 9.80 24.92
N PRO A 229 -14.58 9.63 23.59
CA PRO A 229 -15.45 10.31 22.65
C PRO A 229 -16.90 9.86 22.87
N ALA A 230 -17.81 10.82 22.99
CA ALA A 230 -19.25 10.57 23.13
C ALA A 230 -19.76 9.81 21.90
N MET A 231 -20.04 8.53 22.07
CA MET A 231 -20.75 7.73 21.09
C MET A 231 -22.24 8.10 21.20
N GLU A 232 -22.74 8.91 20.27
CA GLU A 232 -24.18 9.13 20.14
C GLU A 232 -24.86 7.77 19.90
N ALA A 233 -25.69 7.38 20.86
CA ALA A 233 -26.53 6.20 20.76
C ALA A 233 -27.69 6.50 19.83
N THR A 234 -27.63 6.02 18.59
CA THR A 234 -28.84 5.76 17.80
C THR A 234 -29.66 4.68 18.52
N GLN A 235 -30.73 5.10 19.19
CA GLN A 235 -31.82 4.22 19.61
C GLN A 235 -32.84 4.12 18.46
N SER A 236 -33.34 2.89 18.26
CA SER A 236 -34.44 2.52 17.38
C SER A 236 -35.76 3.18 17.74
#